data_AF-A0A948KFP7-F1
#
_entry.id   AF-A0A948KFP7-F1
#
_cell.length_a   1.000
_cell.length_b   1.000
_cell.length_c   1.000
_cell.angle_alpha   90.00
_cell.angle_beta   90.00
_cell.angle_gamma   90.00
#
_symmetry.space_group_name_H-M   'P 1'
#
loop_
_entity.id
_entity.type
_entity.pdbx_description
1 polymer ?
#
loop_
_entity_poly.entity_id
_entity_poly.type
_entity_poly.pdbx_seq_one_letter_code
_entity_poly.pdbx_strand_id
1 'polypeptide(L)'
;QAQAFTKQEEQKVANIAWEVIRKLENQPQMLPNMNHLKKPEIQAFIVKAVEEQRQPEQLELEGVTEKPDIAAVVAKTVELITEQSINIPRILVTPKGEVKSGFKPFTLSLEALKYPAVSDELWIQHLRTHQLEVLALSRGGIEESRLEDYVVSGLVDFDDISYDDHADLLYDLAAQTVQHFKTYLSEEDTRKVLRCYQRDIARFIHAQMQAHYWEDVAGYEVIVSKGYTELKESAYTHSAAEPPLDYHVSPSDKSNMAKYLFSGFTRCLYPVQKFDSEAERKLAVILDRDAIKWFKPAKGQFQIFYRVGADHLEYQPDFVAETSEMIFMLEPKMRNQMEDAIVLAKKDTAVKWCANASSHALSNGGKPWRYLLIPHDEIATNITLDALAQRFCI
;
A
#
# COMPACT_ATOMS: atom_id res chain seq x y z
N GLN A 1 9.16 -20.76 13.84
CA GLN A 1 8.49 -21.98 13.38
C GLN A 1 8.70 -23.07 14.42
N ALA A 2 7.63 -23.54 15.07
CA ALA A 2 7.71 -24.76 15.87
C ALA A 2 7.89 -25.94 14.90
N GLN A 3 8.74 -26.90 15.27
CA GLN A 3 9.05 -28.09 14.48
C GLN A 3 7.78 -28.96 14.31
N ALA A 4 7.00 -28.70 13.27
CA ALA A 4 5.76 -29.44 12.99
C ALA A 4 6.01 -30.90 12.57
N PHE A 5 7.24 -31.19 12.13
CA PHE A 5 7.73 -32.50 11.74
C PHE A 5 9.03 -32.80 12.50
N THR A 6 9.09 -33.96 13.16
CA THR A 6 10.24 -34.37 13.98
C THR A 6 11.31 -35.10 13.17
N LYS A 7 10.94 -35.73 12.04
CA LYS A 7 11.89 -36.41 11.15
C LYS A 7 12.40 -35.44 10.06
N GLN A 8 13.70 -35.48 9.78
CA GLN A 8 14.34 -34.62 8.78
C GLN A 8 13.83 -34.88 7.36
N GLU A 9 13.47 -36.13 7.04
CA GLU A 9 12.86 -36.47 5.75
C GLU A 9 11.45 -35.88 5.58
N GLU A 10 10.63 -35.89 6.64
CA GLU A 10 9.30 -35.29 6.63
C GLU A 10 9.38 -33.78 6.42
N GLN A 11 10.39 -33.11 7.01
CA GLN A 11 10.64 -31.69 6.77
C GLN A 11 11.01 -31.39 5.31
N LYS A 12 11.83 -32.23 4.68
CA LYS A 12 12.17 -32.08 3.25
C LYS A 12 10.92 -32.23 2.38
N VAL A 13 10.10 -33.26 2.65
CA VAL A 13 8.83 -33.49 1.93
C VAL A 13 7.86 -32.32 2.12
N ALA A 14 7.72 -31.81 3.35
CA ALA A 14 6.89 -30.65 3.65
C ALA A 14 7.37 -29.38 2.93
N ASN A 15 8.68 -29.15 2.82
CA ASN A 15 9.25 -28.01 2.10
C ASN A 15 8.97 -28.09 0.60
N ILE A 16 9.12 -29.27 -0.02
CA ILE A 16 8.79 -29.47 -1.44
C ILE A 16 7.28 -29.27 -1.67
N ALA A 17 6.44 -29.85 -0.79
CA ALA A 17 4.99 -29.66 -0.85
C ALA A 17 4.62 -28.17 -0.73
N TRP A 18 5.32 -27.43 0.14
CA TRP A 18 5.13 -25.99 0.30
C TRP A 18 5.48 -25.21 -0.97
N GLU A 19 6.61 -25.52 -1.62
CA GLU A 19 7.00 -24.88 -2.88
C GLU A 19 6.01 -25.16 -4.01
N VAL A 20 5.48 -26.38 -4.10
CA VAL A 20 4.43 -26.74 -5.08
C VAL A 20 3.17 -25.93 -4.82
N ILE A 21 2.73 -25.82 -3.55
CA ILE A 21 1.56 -25.01 -3.17
C ILE A 21 1.78 -23.53 -3.53
N ARG A 22 2.98 -22.98 -3.29
CA ARG A 22 3.30 -21.58 -3.68
C ARG A 22 3.23 -21.36 -5.19
N LYS A 23 3.57 -22.36 -6.02
CA LYS A 23 3.41 -22.26 -7.48
C LYS A 23 1.93 -22.23 -7.89
N LEU A 24 1.07 -22.97 -7.18
CA LEU A 24 -0.38 -23.00 -7.43
C LEU A 24 -1.09 -21.69 -7.07
N GLU A 25 -0.51 -20.86 -6.19
CA GLU A 25 -1.04 -19.53 -5.85
C GLU A 25 -1.26 -18.63 -7.08
N ASN A 26 -0.41 -18.76 -8.12
CA ASN A 26 -0.50 -18.00 -9.37
C ASN A 26 -1.55 -18.57 -10.35
N GLN A 27 -2.25 -19.65 -9.99
CA GLN A 27 -3.24 -20.31 -10.83
C GLN A 27 -4.63 -20.27 -10.18
N PRO A 28 -5.30 -19.09 -10.17
CA PRO A 28 -6.59 -18.91 -9.50
C PRO A 28 -7.71 -19.81 -10.06
N GLN A 29 -7.57 -20.33 -11.28
CA GLN A 29 -8.51 -21.31 -11.85
C GLN A 29 -8.42 -22.70 -11.21
N MET A 30 -7.21 -23.11 -10.80
CA MET A 30 -6.96 -24.40 -10.15
C MET A 30 -7.15 -24.30 -8.64
N LEU A 31 -6.68 -23.20 -8.05
CA LEU A 31 -6.71 -22.98 -6.61
C LEU A 31 -7.24 -21.57 -6.26
N PRO A 32 -8.57 -21.38 -6.32
CA PRO A 32 -9.18 -20.08 -6.04
C PRO A 32 -9.14 -19.69 -4.56
N ASN A 33 -8.99 -20.64 -3.63
CA ASN A 33 -8.76 -20.37 -2.21
C ASN A 33 -8.12 -21.58 -1.51
N MET A 34 -7.61 -21.39 -0.29
CA MET A 34 -6.95 -22.45 0.48
C MET A 34 -7.88 -23.62 0.84
N ASN A 35 -9.21 -23.43 0.92
CA ASN A 35 -10.11 -24.55 1.19
C ASN A 35 -10.10 -25.59 0.06
N HIS A 36 -9.72 -25.19 -1.16
CA HIS A 36 -9.57 -26.10 -2.29
C HIS A 36 -8.35 -27.03 -2.16
N LEU A 37 -7.37 -26.70 -1.32
CA LEU A 37 -6.26 -27.62 -1.00
C LEU A 37 -6.72 -28.90 -0.29
N LYS A 38 -7.90 -28.87 0.35
CA LYS A 38 -8.49 -30.06 1.00
C LYS A 38 -9.17 -31.01 0.01
N LYS A 39 -9.33 -30.63 -1.26
CA LYS A 39 -9.93 -31.51 -2.27
C LYS A 39 -8.96 -32.66 -2.60
N PRO A 40 -9.45 -33.90 -2.71
CA PRO A 40 -8.61 -35.06 -2.94
C PRO A 40 -7.84 -34.98 -4.28
N GLU A 41 -8.44 -34.35 -5.29
CA GLU A 41 -7.81 -34.13 -6.60
C GLU A 41 -6.56 -33.25 -6.50
N ILE A 42 -6.62 -32.17 -5.72
CA ILE A 42 -5.50 -31.24 -5.52
C ILE A 42 -4.42 -31.88 -4.64
N GLN A 43 -4.82 -32.62 -3.60
CA GLN A 43 -3.86 -33.37 -2.78
C GLN A 43 -3.12 -34.43 -3.59
N ALA A 44 -3.82 -35.19 -4.45
CA ALA A 44 -3.20 -36.16 -5.34
C ALA A 44 -2.23 -35.50 -6.33
N PHE A 45 -2.59 -34.32 -6.85
CA PHE A 45 -1.69 -33.53 -7.70
C PHE A 45 -0.41 -33.11 -6.95
N ILE A 46 -0.54 -32.61 -5.71
CA ILE A 46 0.60 -32.20 -4.88
C ILE A 46 1.47 -33.41 -4.55
N VAL A 47 0.89 -34.54 -4.14
CA VAL A 47 1.64 -35.77 -3.86
C VAL A 47 2.45 -36.20 -5.09
N LYS A 48 1.82 -36.25 -6.27
CA LYS A 48 2.51 -36.59 -7.51
C LYS A 48 3.65 -35.61 -7.84
N ALA A 49 3.41 -34.31 -7.70
CA ALA A 49 4.43 -33.29 -7.95
C ALA A 49 5.61 -33.38 -6.95
N VAL A 50 5.34 -33.73 -5.70
CA VAL A 50 6.35 -33.97 -4.67
C VAL A 50 7.17 -35.22 -4.99
N GLU A 51 6.51 -36.31 -5.42
CA GLU A 51 7.17 -37.55 -5.86
C GLU A 51 8.08 -37.32 -7.08
N GLU A 52 7.62 -36.53 -8.06
CA GLU A 52 8.41 -36.18 -9.25
C GLU A 52 9.62 -35.30 -8.94
N GLN A 53 9.51 -34.37 -7.98
CA GLN A 53 10.63 -33.50 -7.57
C GLN A 53 11.61 -34.19 -6.62
N ARG A 54 11.18 -35.23 -5.90
CA ARG A 54 12.01 -36.04 -5.00
C ARG A 54 12.85 -37.09 -5.75
N GLN A 55 13.13 -36.94 -7.06
CA GLN A 55 13.99 -37.89 -7.77
C GLN A 55 15.26 -38.19 -6.95
N PRO A 56 15.61 -39.48 -6.76
CA PRO A 56 16.37 -39.92 -5.61
C PRO A 56 17.81 -39.39 -5.65
N GLU A 57 18.14 -38.47 -4.74
CA GLU A 57 19.52 -38.33 -4.28
C GLU A 57 19.83 -39.55 -3.40
N GLN A 58 20.71 -40.39 -3.91
CA GLN A 58 21.32 -41.57 -3.29
C GLN A 58 20.49 -42.86 -3.28
N LEU A 59 21.17 -43.91 -3.74
CA LEU A 59 20.96 -45.32 -3.42
C LEU A 59 20.93 -45.50 -1.90
N GLU A 60 19.85 -45.11 -1.23
CA GLU A 60 19.57 -45.60 0.12
C GLU A 60 19.16 -47.06 -0.02
N LEU A 61 19.96 -47.93 0.63
CA LEU A 61 19.78 -49.38 0.65
C LEU A 61 18.31 -49.72 0.94
N GLU A 62 17.68 -50.40 -0.02
CA GLU A 62 16.33 -50.94 0.12
C GLU A 62 16.21 -51.74 1.44
N GLY A 63 15.47 -51.21 2.41
CA GLY A 63 15.06 -51.94 3.61
C GLY A 63 15.49 -51.40 4.98
N VAL A 64 16.16 -50.23 5.09
CA VAL A 64 16.62 -49.71 6.40
C VAL A 64 15.89 -48.46 6.89
N THR A 65 15.19 -47.72 6.02
CA THR A 65 14.39 -46.54 6.41
C THR A 65 12.91 -46.77 6.11
N GLU A 66 12.05 -46.58 7.13
CA GLU A 66 10.59 -46.48 6.92
C GLU A 66 10.33 -45.35 5.92
N LYS A 67 9.84 -45.68 4.72
CA LYS A 67 9.44 -44.67 3.75
C LYS A 67 8.41 -43.75 4.41
N PRO A 68 8.66 -42.43 4.53
CA PRO A 68 7.70 -41.53 5.13
C PRO A 68 6.43 -41.54 4.29
N ASP A 69 5.27 -41.56 4.96
CA ASP A 69 3.97 -41.46 4.30
C ASP A 69 3.81 -40.05 3.72
N ILE A 70 4.16 -39.93 2.43
CA ILE A 70 4.13 -38.66 1.70
C ILE A 70 2.72 -38.07 1.72
N ALA A 71 1.69 -38.90 1.59
CA ALA A 71 0.30 -38.44 1.60
C ALA A 71 -0.07 -37.86 2.97
N ALA A 72 0.31 -38.51 4.07
CA ALA A 72 0.08 -38.00 5.41
C ALA A 72 0.87 -36.71 5.69
N VAL A 73 2.12 -36.61 5.23
CA VAL A 73 2.93 -35.40 5.38
C VAL A 73 2.34 -34.25 4.57
N VAL A 74 1.89 -34.49 3.33
CA VAL A 74 1.23 -33.48 2.49
C VAL A 74 -0.09 -33.04 3.12
N ALA A 75 -0.91 -33.97 3.61
CA ALA A 75 -2.18 -33.65 4.27
C ALA A 75 -1.95 -32.77 5.53
N LYS A 76 -1.01 -33.16 6.39
CA LYS A 76 -0.63 -32.37 7.58
C LYS A 76 -0.06 -31.00 7.21
N THR A 77 0.73 -30.93 6.14
CA THR A 77 1.27 -29.67 5.62
C THR A 77 0.15 -28.75 5.14
N VAL A 78 -0.81 -29.28 4.38
CA VAL A 78 -2.00 -28.55 3.91
C VAL A 78 -2.84 -28.04 5.09
N GLU A 79 -3.04 -28.85 6.13
CA GLU A 79 -3.74 -28.44 7.34
C GLU A 79 -3.03 -27.28 8.04
N LEU A 80 -1.73 -27.40 8.29
CA LEU A 80 -0.92 -26.35 8.93
C LEU A 80 -0.96 -25.04 8.14
N ILE A 81 -0.85 -25.11 6.82
CA ILE A 81 -0.95 -23.94 5.93
C ILE A 81 -2.33 -23.30 6.02
N THR A 82 -3.39 -24.12 6.01
CA THR A 82 -4.76 -23.63 6.09
C THR A 82 -5.02 -22.98 7.46
N GLU A 83 -4.45 -23.52 8.53
CA GLU A 83 -4.54 -22.95 9.88
C GLU A 83 -3.74 -21.67 10.03
N GLN A 84 -2.58 -21.55 9.38
CA GLN A 84 -1.69 -20.39 9.47
C GLN A 84 -1.93 -19.32 8.40
N SER A 85 -3.05 -19.40 7.67
CA SER A 85 -3.39 -18.44 6.62
C SER A 85 -4.82 -17.92 6.71
N ILE A 86 -5.03 -16.76 6.09
CA ILE A 86 -6.34 -16.17 5.76
C ILE A 86 -6.33 -15.94 4.24
N ASN A 87 -7.46 -16.24 3.57
CA ASN A 87 -7.57 -16.15 2.12
C ASN A 87 -7.61 -14.70 1.63
N ILE A 88 -6.45 -14.10 1.35
CA ILE A 88 -6.32 -12.73 0.84
C ILE A 88 -6.17 -12.78 -0.70
N PRO A 89 -7.24 -12.49 -1.47
CA PRO A 89 -7.14 -12.50 -2.92
C PRO A 89 -6.32 -11.31 -3.44
N ARG A 90 -5.53 -11.52 -4.50
CA ARG A 90 -4.83 -10.43 -5.18
C ARG A 90 -5.69 -9.88 -6.30
N ILE A 91 -6.36 -8.78 -5.99
CA ILE A 91 -7.33 -8.12 -6.87
C ILE A 91 -6.63 -7.01 -7.66
N LEU A 92 -6.62 -7.13 -8.98
CA LEU A 92 -6.18 -6.09 -9.90
C LEU A 92 -7.41 -5.47 -10.56
N VAL A 93 -7.52 -4.15 -10.46
CA VAL A 93 -8.61 -3.39 -11.07
C VAL A 93 -8.04 -2.72 -12.31
N THR A 94 -8.38 -3.24 -13.49
CA THR A 94 -7.90 -2.72 -14.77
C THR A 94 -9.02 -1.96 -15.48
N PRO A 95 -8.77 -0.77 -16.03
CA PRO A 95 -9.79 -0.04 -16.78
C PRO A 95 -10.23 -0.85 -18.01
N LYS A 96 -11.54 -0.86 -18.28
CA LYS A 96 -12.13 -1.42 -19.49
C LYS A 96 -12.13 -0.35 -20.57
N GLY A 97 -11.38 -0.59 -21.64
CA GLY A 97 -11.34 0.29 -22.80
C GLY A 97 -10.38 1.47 -22.66
N GLU A 98 -10.59 2.51 -23.46
CA GLU A 98 -9.77 3.73 -23.44
C GLU A 98 -10.04 4.55 -22.17
N VAL A 99 -8.98 4.88 -21.44
CA VAL A 99 -9.02 5.84 -20.34
C VAL A 99 -8.87 7.22 -20.95
N LYS A 100 -9.85 8.10 -20.75
CA LYS A 100 -9.70 9.52 -21.09
C LYS A 100 -9.38 10.28 -19.83
N SER A 101 -8.29 11.02 -19.84
CA SER A 101 -7.93 11.90 -18.74
C SER A 101 -7.63 13.29 -19.26
N GLY A 102 -7.74 14.28 -18.38
CA GLY A 102 -7.30 15.62 -18.68
C GLY A 102 -7.53 16.57 -17.52
N PHE A 103 -7.48 17.86 -17.82
CA PHE A 103 -7.66 18.93 -16.85
C PHE A 103 -8.88 19.77 -17.22
N LYS A 104 -9.68 20.14 -16.22
CA LYS A 104 -10.77 21.10 -16.43
C LYS A 104 -10.20 22.52 -16.49
N PRO A 105 -10.75 23.42 -17.33
CA PRO A 105 -10.37 24.83 -17.31
C PRO A 105 -10.61 25.46 -15.93
N PHE A 106 -9.65 26.25 -15.45
CA PHE A 106 -9.70 26.93 -14.16
C PHE A 106 -8.85 28.20 -14.17
N THR A 107 -9.00 29.03 -13.12
CA THR A 107 -8.23 30.26 -12.93
C THR A 107 -7.18 30.08 -11.85
N LEU A 108 -5.94 30.50 -12.11
CA LEU A 108 -4.83 30.36 -11.17
C LEU A 108 -4.97 31.29 -9.96
N SER A 109 -4.69 30.75 -8.78
CA SER A 109 -4.48 31.54 -7.57
C SER A 109 -3.04 32.03 -7.53
N LEU A 110 -2.81 33.30 -7.90
CA LEU A 110 -1.47 33.87 -8.12
C LEU A 110 -0.95 34.71 -6.94
N GLU A 111 -1.70 34.82 -5.84
CA GLU A 111 -1.38 35.70 -4.70
C GLU A 111 -0.04 35.35 -4.02
N ALA A 112 0.30 34.06 -3.98
CA ALA A 112 1.53 33.54 -3.41
C ALA A 112 2.73 33.62 -4.35
N LEU A 113 2.52 33.85 -5.65
CA LEU A 113 3.55 33.85 -6.66
C LEU A 113 4.11 35.27 -6.83
N LYS A 114 5.07 35.64 -5.98
CA LYS A 114 5.76 36.94 -6.01
C LYS A 114 7.27 36.74 -6.07
N TYR A 115 7.85 37.01 -7.24
CA TYR A 115 9.30 37.02 -7.41
C TYR A 115 9.83 38.45 -7.52
N PRO A 116 10.97 38.76 -6.89
CA PRO A 116 11.66 40.02 -7.11
C PRO A 116 12.24 40.08 -8.53
N ALA A 117 12.50 41.28 -9.03
CA ALA A 117 13.26 41.46 -10.27
C ALA A 117 14.64 40.79 -10.11
N VAL A 118 14.99 39.96 -11.10
CA VAL A 118 16.29 39.27 -11.08
C VAL A 118 17.36 40.27 -11.51
N SER A 119 18.29 40.55 -10.59
CA SER A 119 19.47 41.35 -10.89
C SER A 119 20.37 40.62 -11.88
N ASP A 120 20.89 41.34 -12.87
CA ASP A 120 21.94 40.81 -13.74
C ASP A 120 23.29 40.75 -13.02
N GLU A 121 23.38 41.30 -11.81
CA GLU A 121 24.62 41.49 -11.07
C GLU A 121 24.71 40.52 -9.88
N LEU A 122 25.75 39.69 -9.90
CA LEU A 122 26.15 38.84 -8.79
C LEU A 122 27.28 39.53 -8.01
N TRP A 123 27.02 39.85 -6.76
CA TRP A 123 27.93 40.60 -5.89
C TRP A 123 28.84 39.61 -5.16
N ILE A 124 30.13 39.59 -5.52
CA ILE A 124 31.17 38.82 -4.81
C ILE A 124 31.91 39.76 -3.88
N GLN A 125 31.82 39.50 -2.58
CA GLN A 125 32.60 40.21 -1.57
C GLN A 125 33.78 39.35 -1.12
N HIS A 126 34.99 39.80 -1.44
CA HIS A 126 36.22 39.13 -1.00
C HIS A 126 36.46 39.42 0.48
N LEU A 127 36.09 38.50 1.37
CA LEU A 127 36.14 38.67 2.83
C LEU A 127 37.52 39.06 3.39
N ARG A 128 38.59 38.68 2.69
CA ARG A 128 39.99 38.97 3.09
C ARG A 128 40.44 40.39 2.72
N THR A 129 39.92 40.95 1.63
CA THR A 129 40.39 42.24 1.07
C THR A 129 39.33 43.32 1.09
N HIS A 130 38.09 42.98 1.48
CA HIS A 130 36.91 43.84 1.41
C HIS A 130 36.63 44.42 0.02
N GLN A 131 37.23 43.86 -1.03
CA GLN A 131 36.93 44.23 -2.41
C GLN A 131 35.59 43.64 -2.83
N LEU A 132 34.84 44.47 -3.55
CA LEU A 132 33.52 44.16 -4.06
C LEU A 132 33.63 44.02 -5.57
N GLU A 133 33.32 42.84 -6.07
CA GLU A 133 33.36 42.46 -7.48
C GLU A 133 31.93 42.18 -7.94
N VAL A 134 31.55 42.74 -9.08
CA VAL A 134 30.21 42.59 -9.64
C VAL A 134 30.33 41.79 -10.94
N LEU A 135 29.78 40.58 -10.94
CA LEU A 135 29.68 39.72 -12.13
C LEU A 135 28.33 39.96 -12.81
N ALA A 136 28.35 40.52 -14.01
CA ALA A 136 27.15 40.60 -14.83
C ALA A 136 26.87 39.24 -15.52
N LEU A 137 25.67 38.70 -15.38
CA LEU A 137 25.23 37.48 -16.07
C LEU A 137 25.17 37.72 -17.59
N SER A 138 26.08 37.11 -18.34
CA SER A 138 26.06 37.10 -19.80
C SER A 138 24.80 36.41 -20.35
N ARG A 139 24.29 36.89 -21.48
CA ARG A 139 23.14 36.33 -22.24
C ARG A 139 23.44 34.90 -22.71
N GLY A 140 23.30 33.92 -21.83
CA GLY A 140 23.46 32.50 -22.12
C GLY A 140 22.18 31.76 -21.76
N GLY A 141 21.30 31.57 -22.73
CA GLY A 141 20.06 30.80 -22.60
C GLY A 141 19.26 30.88 -23.90
N ILE A 142 18.44 29.86 -24.16
CA ILE A 142 17.49 29.90 -25.27
C ILE A 142 16.47 31.01 -24.96
N GLU A 143 16.39 32.00 -25.86
CA GLU A 143 15.38 33.05 -25.79
C GLU A 143 14.12 32.54 -26.49
N GLU A 144 13.07 32.25 -25.72
CA GLU A 144 11.78 31.87 -26.28
C GLU A 144 11.11 33.09 -26.92
N SER A 145 10.40 32.84 -28.02
CA SER A 145 9.76 33.92 -28.80
C SER A 145 8.59 34.56 -28.05
N ARG A 146 7.86 33.76 -27.24
CA ARG A 146 6.76 34.23 -26.39
C ARG A 146 7.10 34.03 -24.92
N LEU A 147 6.59 34.89 -24.05
CA LEU A 147 6.82 34.77 -22.61
C LEU A 147 6.12 33.54 -22.03
N GLU A 148 4.98 33.19 -22.62
CA GLU A 148 4.15 32.04 -22.28
C GLU A 148 4.89 30.72 -22.54
N ASP A 149 5.73 30.65 -23.59
CA ASP A 149 6.45 29.44 -23.97
C ASP A 149 7.42 28.98 -22.87
N TYR A 150 7.98 29.90 -22.08
CA TYR A 150 8.79 29.55 -20.90
C TYR A 150 8.01 28.76 -19.85
N VAL A 151 6.74 29.12 -19.64
CA VAL A 151 5.90 28.44 -18.65
C VAL A 151 5.45 27.10 -19.21
N VAL A 152 4.99 27.10 -20.47
CA VAL A 152 4.53 25.89 -21.16
C VAL A 152 5.64 24.85 -21.26
N SER A 153 6.87 25.23 -21.63
CA SER A 153 7.99 24.28 -21.72
C SER A 153 8.30 23.62 -20.38
N GLY A 154 8.20 24.36 -19.26
CA GLY A 154 8.38 23.79 -17.92
C GLY A 154 7.22 22.89 -17.48
N LEU A 155 6.01 23.10 -18.00
CA LEU A 155 4.85 22.25 -17.74
C LEU A 155 4.87 20.96 -18.59
N VAL A 156 5.40 21.01 -19.80
CA VAL A 156 5.54 19.83 -20.68
C VAL A 156 6.58 18.83 -20.15
N ASP A 157 7.48 19.25 -19.26
CA ASP A 157 8.41 18.36 -18.57
C ASP A 157 7.73 17.39 -17.58
N PHE A 158 6.44 17.55 -17.28
CA PHE A 158 5.69 16.64 -16.41
C PHE A 158 5.04 15.49 -17.20
N ASP A 159 5.28 14.25 -16.76
CA ASP A 159 4.83 13.02 -17.45
C ASP A 159 3.30 12.90 -17.62
N ASP A 160 2.52 13.63 -16.82
CA ASP A 160 1.06 13.62 -16.81
C ASP A 160 0.42 14.77 -17.62
N ILE A 161 1.23 15.59 -18.30
CA ILE A 161 0.76 16.66 -19.17
C ILE A 161 0.98 16.28 -20.65
N SER A 162 -0.12 16.09 -21.38
CA SER A 162 -0.12 16.00 -22.84
C SER A 162 -0.22 17.39 -23.46
N TYR A 163 0.83 17.85 -24.14
CA TYR A 163 0.81 19.12 -24.87
C TYR A 163 -0.26 19.12 -25.97
N ASP A 164 -0.37 18.02 -26.72
CA ASP A 164 -1.28 17.92 -27.86
C ASP A 164 -2.75 18.00 -27.44
N ASP A 165 -3.09 17.44 -26.26
CA ASP A 165 -4.47 17.43 -25.76
C ASP A 165 -4.84 18.70 -24.96
N HIS A 166 -3.86 19.45 -24.47
CA HIS A 166 -4.07 20.51 -23.48
C HIS A 166 -3.44 21.86 -23.85
N ALA A 167 -2.96 22.04 -25.08
CA ALA A 167 -2.30 23.27 -25.53
C ALA A 167 -3.08 24.54 -25.16
N ASP A 168 -4.38 24.59 -25.45
CA ASP A 168 -5.22 25.77 -25.16
C ASP A 168 -5.25 26.11 -23.65
N LEU A 169 -5.35 25.09 -22.79
CA LEU A 169 -5.34 25.27 -21.34
C LEU A 169 -3.95 25.70 -20.84
N LEU A 170 -2.88 25.07 -21.34
CA LEU A 170 -1.52 25.41 -20.94
C LEU A 170 -1.19 26.86 -21.30
N TYR A 171 -1.59 27.31 -22.49
CA TYR A 171 -1.39 28.69 -22.91
C TYR A 171 -2.28 29.69 -22.15
N ASP A 172 -3.50 29.31 -21.77
CA ASP A 172 -4.34 30.16 -20.89
C ASP A 172 -3.71 30.35 -19.51
N LEU A 173 -3.24 29.25 -18.88
CA LEU A 173 -2.56 29.29 -17.58
C LEU A 173 -1.23 30.08 -17.65
N ALA A 174 -0.47 29.90 -18.73
CA ALA A 174 0.75 30.66 -18.97
C ALA A 174 0.45 32.16 -19.14
N ALA A 175 -0.58 32.53 -19.91
CA ALA A 175 -1.00 33.91 -20.11
C ALA A 175 -1.42 34.58 -18.79
N GLN A 176 -2.19 33.88 -17.93
CA GLN A 176 -2.55 34.38 -16.61
C GLN A 176 -1.30 34.68 -15.75
N THR A 177 -0.31 33.79 -15.79
CA THR A 177 0.96 33.94 -15.04
C THR A 177 1.79 35.13 -15.55
N VAL A 178 1.94 35.25 -16.88
CA VAL A 178 2.64 36.38 -17.51
C VAL A 178 1.96 37.71 -17.21
N GLN A 179 0.62 37.74 -17.29
CA GLN A 179 -0.15 38.94 -17.02
C GLN A 179 0.01 39.41 -15.57
N HIS A 180 0.05 38.48 -14.61
CA HIS A 180 0.31 38.78 -13.21
C HIS A 180 1.69 39.41 -12.99
N PHE A 181 2.76 38.85 -13.58
CA PHE A 181 4.09 39.44 -13.46
C PHE A 181 4.19 40.82 -14.12
N LYS A 182 3.52 41.03 -15.25
CA LYS A 182 3.43 42.35 -15.90
C LYS A 182 2.72 43.42 -15.08
N THR A 183 1.96 43.06 -14.03
CA THR A 183 1.35 44.07 -13.16
C THR A 183 2.36 44.82 -12.29
N TYR A 184 3.52 44.20 -12.00
CA TYR A 184 4.50 44.76 -11.08
C TYR A 184 5.97 44.70 -11.56
N LEU A 185 6.26 44.03 -12.68
CA LEU A 185 7.58 43.97 -13.32
C LEU A 185 7.55 44.53 -14.74
N SER A 186 8.72 44.96 -15.22
CA SER A 186 8.92 45.28 -16.65
C SER A 186 8.86 44.01 -17.50
N GLU A 187 8.70 44.16 -18.82
CA GLU A 187 8.70 43.00 -19.73
C GLU A 187 10.03 42.25 -19.72
N GLU A 188 11.15 42.98 -19.63
CA GLU A 188 12.49 42.37 -19.55
C GLU A 188 12.70 41.63 -18.23
N ASP A 189 12.28 42.21 -17.11
CA ASP A 189 12.39 41.55 -15.79
C ASP A 189 11.46 40.36 -15.68
N THR A 190 10.27 40.44 -16.28
CA THR A 190 9.33 39.31 -16.36
C THR A 190 9.97 38.14 -17.11
N ARG A 191 10.60 38.40 -18.26
CA ARG A 191 11.32 37.35 -19.02
C ARG A 191 12.42 36.71 -18.18
N LYS A 192 13.18 37.49 -17.42
CA LYS A 192 14.24 36.97 -16.54
C LYS A 192 13.67 36.10 -15.41
N VAL A 193 12.60 36.55 -14.76
CA VAL A 193 11.92 35.79 -13.70
C VAL A 193 11.40 34.46 -14.23
N LEU A 194 10.70 34.48 -15.38
CA LEU A 194 10.16 33.28 -16.02
C LEU A 194 11.27 32.29 -16.38
N ARG A 195 12.43 32.77 -16.85
CA ARG A 195 13.58 31.93 -17.17
C ARG A 195 14.28 31.37 -15.93
N CYS A 196 14.52 32.20 -14.92
CA CYS A 196 15.28 31.79 -13.72
C CYS A 196 14.47 30.89 -12.78
N TYR A 197 13.18 31.17 -12.62
CA TYR A 197 12.28 30.43 -11.72
C TYR A 197 11.32 29.50 -12.47
N GLN A 198 11.64 29.17 -13.73
CA GLN A 198 10.81 28.34 -14.61
C GLN A 198 10.29 27.08 -13.92
N ARG A 199 11.18 26.31 -13.29
CA ARG A 199 10.84 25.06 -12.60
C ARG A 199 9.90 25.26 -11.42
N ASP A 200 10.12 26.31 -10.64
CA ASP A 200 9.29 26.60 -9.47
C ASP A 200 7.89 27.10 -9.88
N ILE A 201 7.84 27.94 -10.92
CA ILE A 201 6.59 28.43 -11.52
C ILE A 201 5.80 27.26 -12.11
N ALA A 202 6.44 26.39 -12.89
CA ALA A 202 5.81 25.22 -13.47
C ALA A 202 5.28 24.27 -12.39
N ARG A 203 6.07 23.99 -11.35
CA ARG A 203 5.62 23.18 -10.20
C ARG A 203 4.43 23.80 -9.46
N PHE A 204 4.40 25.12 -9.31
CA PHE A 204 3.29 25.82 -8.67
C PHE A 204 2.00 25.73 -9.49
N ILE A 205 2.09 25.90 -10.81
CA ILE A 205 0.94 25.77 -11.72
C ILE A 205 0.47 24.32 -11.79
N HIS A 206 1.40 23.37 -11.93
CA HIS A 206 1.12 21.93 -11.95
C HIS A 206 0.35 21.48 -10.70
N ALA A 207 0.79 21.93 -9.51
CA ALA A 207 0.10 21.63 -8.26
C ALA A 207 -1.38 22.09 -8.26
N GLN A 208 -1.70 23.22 -8.90
CA GLN A 208 -3.09 23.66 -9.07
C GLN A 208 -3.81 22.87 -10.16
N MET A 209 -3.15 22.55 -11.27
CA MET A 209 -3.72 21.70 -12.33
C MET A 209 -4.18 20.35 -11.76
N GLN A 210 -3.40 19.74 -10.87
CA GLN A 210 -3.76 18.47 -10.21
C GLN A 210 -5.09 18.52 -9.46
N ALA A 211 -5.46 19.67 -8.89
CA ALA A 211 -6.75 19.83 -8.22
C ALA A 211 -7.94 19.81 -9.21
N HIS A 212 -7.68 20.04 -10.50
CA HIS A 212 -8.67 20.09 -11.58
C HIS A 212 -8.55 18.90 -12.54
N TYR A 213 -7.75 17.88 -12.20
CA TYR A 213 -7.62 16.65 -12.96
C TYR A 213 -8.93 15.86 -12.97
N TRP A 214 -9.25 15.27 -14.12
CA TRP A 214 -10.36 14.35 -14.27
C TRP A 214 -9.94 13.13 -15.07
N GLU A 215 -10.58 12.01 -14.77
CA GLU A 215 -10.43 10.75 -15.48
C GLU A 215 -11.82 10.19 -15.73
N ASP A 216 -12.11 9.87 -16.99
CA ASP A 216 -13.31 9.16 -17.42
C ASP A 216 -12.90 7.77 -17.90
N VAL A 217 -13.41 6.75 -17.21
CA VAL A 217 -13.15 5.35 -17.49
C VAL A 217 -14.49 4.67 -17.77
N ALA A 218 -14.61 4.00 -18.92
CA ALA A 218 -15.84 3.32 -19.35
C ALA A 218 -16.27 2.14 -18.43
N GLY A 219 -15.43 1.78 -17.47
CA GLY A 219 -15.68 0.80 -16.42
C GLY A 219 -14.38 0.18 -15.94
N TYR A 220 -14.43 -0.59 -14.86
CA TYR A 220 -13.28 -1.37 -14.40
C TYR A 220 -13.57 -2.86 -14.51
N GLU A 221 -12.56 -3.64 -14.89
CA GLU A 221 -12.53 -5.08 -14.78
C GLU A 221 -11.76 -5.48 -13.53
N VAL A 222 -12.34 -6.39 -12.76
CA VAL A 222 -11.74 -6.91 -11.54
C VAL A 222 -11.14 -8.27 -11.87
N ILE A 223 -9.82 -8.31 -12.03
CA ILE A 223 -9.07 -9.53 -12.31
C ILE A 223 -8.46 -10.02 -11.00
N VAL A 224 -8.84 -11.22 -10.58
CA VAL A 224 -8.19 -11.89 -9.43
C VAL A 224 -7.00 -12.67 -9.96
N SER A 225 -5.80 -12.12 -9.76
CA SER A 225 -4.54 -12.72 -10.23
C SER A 225 -4.08 -13.88 -9.34
N LYS A 226 -4.48 -13.88 -8.06
CA LYS A 226 -4.19 -14.93 -7.08
C LYS A 226 -5.39 -15.13 -6.16
N GLY A 227 -5.76 -16.39 -5.91
CA GLY A 227 -6.90 -16.74 -5.05
C GLY A 227 -6.63 -16.56 -3.55
N TYR A 228 -5.36 -16.64 -3.15
CA TYR A 228 -4.87 -16.29 -1.82
C TYR A 228 -3.46 -15.70 -1.95
N THR A 229 -2.95 -15.13 -0.87
CA THR A 229 -1.58 -14.59 -0.81
C THR A 229 -0.94 -15.07 0.48
N GLU A 230 0.28 -15.61 0.40
CA GLU A 230 1.09 -15.96 1.57
C GLU A 230 1.32 -14.73 2.46
N LEU A 231 1.31 -14.92 3.78
CA LEU A 231 1.60 -13.84 4.72
C LEU A 231 3.09 -13.48 4.64
N LYS A 232 3.36 -12.19 4.45
CA LYS A 232 4.74 -11.68 4.42
C LYS A 232 5.35 -11.71 5.81
N GLU A 233 6.64 -12.04 5.89
CA GLU A 233 7.37 -11.95 7.14
C GLU A 233 7.52 -10.49 7.58
N SER A 234 7.32 -10.25 8.88
CA SER A 234 7.56 -8.95 9.49
C SER A 234 8.85 -9.01 10.31
N ALA A 235 9.86 -8.24 9.89
CA ALA A 235 11.11 -8.12 10.62
C ALA A 235 10.98 -7.01 11.67
N TYR A 236 10.82 -7.39 12.95
CA TYR A 236 10.85 -6.45 14.05
C TYR A 236 12.25 -6.41 14.68
N THR A 237 12.86 -5.23 14.70
CA THR A 237 14.04 -4.97 15.53
C THR A 237 13.57 -4.63 16.95
N HIS A 238 14.12 -5.35 17.93
CA HIS A 238 13.94 -5.05 19.35
C HIS A 238 15.28 -5.16 20.08
N SER A 239 15.42 -4.43 21.18
CA SER A 239 16.58 -4.58 22.04
C SER A 239 16.55 -5.97 22.68
N ALA A 240 17.63 -6.74 22.55
CA ALA A 240 17.75 -8.06 23.16
C ALA A 240 17.62 -8.03 24.71
N ALA A 241 17.80 -6.84 25.31
CA ALA A 241 17.67 -6.63 26.76
C ALA A 241 16.22 -6.49 27.25
N GLU A 242 15.26 -6.24 26.36
CA GLU A 242 13.84 -6.10 26.71
C GLU A 242 13.05 -7.29 26.15
N PRO A 243 12.58 -8.21 27.01
CA PRO A 243 11.75 -9.32 26.56
C PRO A 243 10.40 -8.79 26.05
N PRO A 244 9.76 -9.50 25.10
CA PRO A 244 8.41 -9.15 24.67
C PRO A 244 7.44 -9.10 25.85
N LEU A 245 6.58 -8.09 25.88
CA LEU A 245 5.56 -7.91 26.90
C LEU A 245 4.33 -8.77 26.59
N ASP A 246 3.61 -9.18 27.64
CA ASP A 246 2.28 -9.77 27.47
C ASP A 246 1.32 -8.72 26.92
N TYR A 247 0.67 -9.03 25.80
CA TYR A 247 -0.29 -8.16 25.14
C TYR A 247 -1.51 -7.78 25.99
N HIS A 248 -1.85 -8.53 27.04
CA HIS A 248 -2.91 -8.17 27.99
C HIS A 248 -2.53 -6.99 28.89
N VAL A 249 -1.23 -6.81 29.16
CA VAL A 249 -0.72 -5.81 30.09
C VAL A 249 -0.47 -4.50 29.35
N SER A 250 -1.11 -3.42 29.81
CA SER A 250 -0.83 -2.08 29.27
C SER A 250 0.54 -1.61 29.78
N PRO A 251 1.45 -1.17 28.90
CA PRO A 251 2.74 -0.66 29.31
C PRO A 251 2.62 0.68 30.07
N SER A 252 3.66 1.03 30.82
CA SER A 252 3.68 2.26 31.62
C SER A 252 3.66 3.53 30.75
N ASP A 253 4.41 3.55 29.65
CA ASP A 253 4.46 4.67 28.72
C ASP A 253 3.59 4.41 27.48
N LYS A 254 2.35 4.88 27.54
CA LYS A 254 1.37 4.74 26.44
C LYS A 254 1.65 5.69 25.27
N SER A 255 2.48 6.72 25.47
CA SER A 255 2.75 7.73 24.44
C SER A 255 3.72 7.22 23.36
N ASN A 256 4.54 6.22 23.70
CA ASN A 256 5.50 5.63 22.79
C ASN A 256 5.25 4.12 22.66
N MET A 257 4.05 3.74 22.22
CA MET A 257 3.61 2.35 22.12
C MET A 257 4.46 1.53 21.14
N ALA A 258 4.88 2.15 20.02
CA ALA A 258 5.62 1.51 18.93
C ALA A 258 7.01 0.95 19.35
N LYS A 259 7.53 1.33 20.52
CA LYS A 259 8.78 0.77 21.04
C LYS A 259 8.61 -0.65 21.61
N TYR A 260 7.41 -0.97 22.11
CA TYR A 260 7.16 -2.25 22.78
C TYR A 260 6.87 -3.35 21.78
N LEU A 261 7.46 -4.52 22.02
CA LEU A 261 7.14 -5.75 21.31
C LEU A 261 6.24 -6.59 22.20
N PHE A 262 5.10 -7.02 21.68
CA PHE A 262 4.14 -7.84 22.42
C PHE A 262 4.15 -9.29 21.92
N SER A 263 3.96 -10.24 22.82
CA SER A 263 3.84 -11.67 22.56
C SER A 263 2.72 -12.29 23.40
N GLY A 264 2.55 -13.62 23.33
CA GLY A 264 1.55 -14.35 24.11
C GLY A 264 0.21 -14.55 23.39
N PHE A 265 0.12 -14.19 22.11
CA PHE A 265 -1.07 -14.39 21.30
C PHE A 265 -1.37 -15.87 21.07
N THR A 266 -2.64 -16.24 21.12
CA THR A 266 -3.11 -17.60 20.84
C THR A 266 -3.65 -17.73 19.42
N ARG A 267 -4.25 -16.66 18.87
CA ARG A 267 -4.93 -16.66 17.58
C ARG A 267 -4.29 -15.72 16.55
N CYS A 268 -3.27 -14.97 16.95
CA CYS A 268 -2.47 -14.18 16.01
C CYS A 268 -1.62 -15.10 15.12
N LEU A 269 -1.58 -14.82 13.82
CA LEU A 269 -0.76 -15.57 12.86
C LEU A 269 0.73 -15.23 12.94
N TYR A 270 1.08 -14.18 13.66
CA TYR A 270 2.47 -13.85 13.98
C TYR A 270 2.74 -14.04 15.47
N PRO A 271 3.93 -14.54 15.84
CA PRO A 271 4.28 -14.81 17.23
C PRO A 271 4.46 -13.53 18.07
N VAL A 272 4.77 -12.41 17.41
CA VAL A 272 5.01 -11.12 18.04
C VAL A 272 4.42 -9.98 17.20
N GLN A 273 4.02 -8.89 17.85
CA GLN A 273 3.45 -7.70 17.20
C GLN A 273 3.90 -6.40 17.87
N LYS A 274 3.91 -5.32 17.09
CA LYS A 274 4.00 -3.95 17.58
C LYS A 274 2.69 -3.22 17.32
N PHE A 275 2.37 -2.25 18.17
CA PHE A 275 1.17 -1.43 18.06
C PHE A 275 1.56 0.05 18.10
N ASP A 276 0.85 0.88 17.34
CA ASP A 276 1.11 2.32 17.33
C ASP A 276 0.32 3.06 18.42
N SER A 277 -0.71 2.41 19.00
CA SER A 277 -1.52 2.99 20.06
C SER A 277 -2.05 1.96 21.07
N GLU A 278 -2.47 2.45 22.23
CA GLU A 278 -3.17 1.64 23.26
C GLU A 278 -4.52 1.11 22.77
N ALA A 279 -5.19 1.82 21.85
CA ALA A 279 -6.43 1.34 21.25
C ALA A 279 -6.17 0.11 20.37
N GLU A 280 -5.08 0.08 19.61
CA GLU A 280 -4.68 -1.09 18.84
C GLU A 280 -4.35 -2.30 19.71
N ARG A 281 -3.61 -2.10 20.82
CA ARG A 281 -3.33 -3.18 21.78
C ARG A 281 -4.62 -3.75 22.35
N LYS A 282 -5.56 -2.89 22.76
CA LYS A 282 -6.89 -3.32 23.25
C LYS A 282 -7.68 -4.05 22.16
N LEU A 283 -7.60 -3.60 20.91
CA LEU A 283 -8.23 -4.28 19.79
C LEU A 283 -7.62 -5.68 19.60
N ALA A 284 -6.31 -5.83 19.68
CA ALA A 284 -5.65 -7.14 19.64
C ALA A 284 -6.16 -8.08 20.75
N VAL A 285 -6.43 -7.57 21.96
CA VAL A 285 -7.05 -8.36 23.05
C VAL A 285 -8.45 -8.85 22.66
N ILE A 286 -9.26 -8.02 22.00
CA ILE A 286 -10.59 -8.42 21.53
C ILE A 286 -10.47 -9.46 20.41
N LEU A 287 -9.57 -9.23 19.44
CA LEU A 287 -9.37 -10.12 18.29
C LEU A 287 -8.86 -11.50 18.71
N ASP A 288 -7.90 -11.57 19.64
CA ASP A 288 -7.36 -12.86 20.12
C ASP A 288 -8.41 -13.66 20.90
N ARG A 289 -9.41 -12.99 21.50
CA ARG A 289 -10.52 -13.63 22.20
C ARG A 289 -11.65 -14.08 21.27
N ASP A 290 -12.00 -13.26 20.26
CA ASP A 290 -13.24 -13.41 19.50
C ASP A 290 -13.03 -13.96 18.08
N ALA A 291 -11.92 -13.64 17.41
CA ALA A 291 -11.66 -14.12 16.05
C ALA A 291 -11.08 -15.54 16.04
N ILE A 292 -11.26 -16.31 14.98
CA ILE A 292 -10.58 -17.61 14.81
C ILE A 292 -9.09 -17.39 14.57
N LYS A 293 -8.75 -16.39 13.74
CA LYS A 293 -7.40 -15.98 13.41
C LYS A 293 -7.35 -14.48 13.19
N TRP A 294 -6.23 -13.86 13.47
CA TRP A 294 -6.03 -12.45 13.10
C TRP A 294 -4.56 -12.12 12.87
N PHE A 295 -4.28 -11.00 12.22
CA PHE A 295 -2.93 -10.48 12.07
C PHE A 295 -2.93 -8.98 11.74
N LYS A 296 -1.79 -8.32 11.97
CA LYS A 296 -1.49 -7.00 11.37
C LYS A 296 -0.80 -7.23 10.02
N PRO A 297 -1.37 -6.79 8.89
CA PRO A 297 -0.74 -6.91 7.58
C PRO A 297 0.60 -6.19 7.49
N ALA A 298 1.55 -6.76 6.75
CA ALA A 298 2.80 -6.09 6.40
C ALA A 298 2.65 -5.27 5.10
N LYS A 299 3.59 -4.35 4.86
CA LYS A 299 3.62 -3.55 3.63
C LYS A 299 3.71 -4.44 2.37
N GLY A 300 2.91 -4.13 1.36
CA GLY A 300 2.79 -4.90 0.12
C GLY A 300 1.99 -6.20 0.25
N GLN A 301 1.33 -6.47 1.38
CA GLN A 301 0.48 -7.66 1.57
C GLN A 301 -0.79 -7.58 0.72
N PHE A 302 -1.49 -6.44 0.79
CA PHE A 302 -2.75 -6.22 0.09
C PHE A 302 -2.57 -5.50 -1.25
N GLN A 303 -1.51 -4.68 -1.39
CA GLN A 303 -1.26 -3.87 -2.59
C GLN A 303 -2.49 -3.05 -3.01
N ILE A 304 -3.19 -2.51 -2.01
CA ILE A 304 -4.31 -1.59 -2.23
C ILE A 304 -3.71 -0.20 -2.35
N PHE A 305 -4.14 0.60 -3.33
CA PHE A 305 -3.65 1.96 -3.53
C PHE A 305 -4.81 2.94 -3.52
N TYR A 306 -4.62 4.08 -2.86
CA TYR A 306 -5.58 5.19 -2.83
C TYR A 306 -4.90 6.45 -3.35
N ARG A 307 -5.71 7.33 -3.95
CA ARG A 307 -5.23 8.59 -4.54
C ARG A 307 -5.19 9.68 -3.48
N VAL A 308 -4.08 10.43 -3.43
CA VAL A 308 -3.94 11.68 -2.68
C VAL A 308 -3.29 12.70 -3.62
N GLY A 309 -4.07 13.64 -4.13
CA GLY A 309 -3.62 14.51 -5.22
C GLY A 309 -3.24 13.67 -6.44
N ALA A 310 -2.03 13.89 -6.97
CA ALA A 310 -1.45 13.12 -8.08
C ALA A 310 -0.84 11.76 -7.66
N ASP A 311 -0.62 11.55 -6.36
CA ASP A 311 0.10 10.38 -5.87
C ASP A 311 -0.82 9.19 -5.60
N HIS A 312 -0.35 7.98 -5.91
CA HIS A 312 -0.95 6.72 -5.50
C HIS A 312 -0.17 6.13 -4.35
N LEU A 313 -0.72 6.24 -3.13
CA LEU A 313 -0.11 5.70 -1.94
C LEU A 313 -0.69 4.33 -1.61
N GLU A 314 0.17 3.44 -1.11
CA GLU A 314 -0.27 2.14 -0.64
C GLU A 314 -1.10 2.30 0.64
N TYR A 315 -2.30 1.73 0.65
CA TYR A 315 -3.10 1.52 1.84
C TYR A 315 -2.74 0.17 2.47
N GLN A 316 -2.26 0.23 3.72
CA GLN A 316 -2.03 -0.91 4.57
C GLN A 316 -3.08 -0.90 5.69
N PRO A 317 -4.00 -1.88 5.72
CA PRO A 317 -4.94 -2.00 6.83
C PRO A 317 -4.22 -2.32 8.14
N ASP A 318 -4.75 -1.85 9.26
CA ASP A 318 -4.13 -2.10 10.57
C ASP A 318 -4.30 -3.53 11.05
N PHE A 319 -5.50 -4.10 10.89
CA PHE A 319 -5.82 -5.46 11.33
C PHE A 319 -6.68 -6.21 10.32
N VAL A 320 -6.51 -7.54 10.30
CA VAL A 320 -7.39 -8.48 9.62
C VAL A 320 -7.76 -9.58 10.60
N ALA A 321 -9.05 -9.93 10.66
CA ALA A 321 -9.56 -10.95 11.56
C ALA A 321 -10.58 -11.86 10.86
N GLU A 322 -10.37 -13.18 10.91
CA GLU A 322 -11.29 -14.18 10.39
C GLU A 322 -12.20 -14.70 11.53
N THR A 323 -13.51 -14.68 11.32
CA THR A 323 -14.53 -15.29 12.21
C THR A 323 -15.12 -16.54 11.56
N SER A 324 -16.11 -17.18 12.19
CA SER A 324 -16.86 -18.30 11.58
C SER A 324 -17.60 -17.89 10.31
N GLU A 325 -18.09 -16.65 10.25
CA GLU A 325 -18.98 -16.20 9.18
C GLU A 325 -18.28 -15.35 8.12
N MET A 326 -17.29 -14.55 8.51
CA MET A 326 -16.72 -13.51 7.66
C MET A 326 -15.29 -13.12 8.03
N ILE A 327 -14.63 -12.39 7.15
CA ILE A 327 -13.31 -11.81 7.38
C ILE A 327 -13.44 -10.30 7.47
N PHE A 328 -12.90 -9.72 8.54
CA PHE A 328 -12.92 -8.30 8.79
C PHE A 328 -11.56 -7.67 8.48
N MET A 329 -11.59 -6.53 7.81
CA MET A 329 -10.50 -5.58 7.69
C MET A 329 -10.83 -4.42 8.63
N LEU A 330 -10.02 -4.20 9.67
CA LEU A 330 -10.31 -3.24 10.73
C LEU A 330 -9.27 -2.12 10.77
N GLU A 331 -9.77 -0.88 10.83
CA GLU A 331 -9.00 0.34 10.92
C GLU A 331 -9.44 1.12 12.17
N PRO A 332 -8.74 0.98 13.31
CA PRO A 332 -8.94 1.87 14.45
C PRO A 332 -8.43 3.29 14.13
N LYS A 333 -9.20 4.33 14.46
CA LYS A 333 -8.82 5.71 14.17
C LYS A 333 -9.16 6.70 15.28
N MET A 334 -8.36 7.77 15.40
CA MET A 334 -8.67 8.85 16.34
C MET A 334 -10.02 9.49 15.97
N ARG A 335 -10.85 9.81 16.97
CA ARG A 335 -12.21 10.30 16.73
C ARG A 335 -12.24 11.59 15.92
N ASN A 336 -11.30 12.49 16.18
CA ASN A 336 -11.14 13.74 15.44
C ASN A 336 -10.61 13.57 14.01
N GLN A 337 -10.20 12.36 13.60
CA GLN A 337 -9.72 12.04 12.26
C GLN A 337 -10.74 11.22 11.45
N MET A 338 -11.92 10.93 12.00
CA MET A 338 -12.92 10.08 11.32
C MET A 338 -13.47 10.73 10.03
N GLU A 339 -13.42 12.05 9.94
CA GLU A 339 -13.86 12.85 8.79
C GLU A 339 -12.68 13.39 7.97
N ASP A 340 -11.45 13.01 8.32
CA ASP A 340 -10.27 13.43 7.57
C ASP A 340 -10.31 12.89 6.14
N ALA A 341 -9.97 13.74 5.16
CA ALA A 341 -10.09 13.41 3.74
C ALA A 341 -9.23 12.20 3.34
N ILE A 342 -8.04 12.04 3.94
CA ILE A 342 -7.16 10.90 3.68
C ILE A 342 -7.75 9.62 4.28
N VAL A 343 -8.33 9.72 5.48
CA VAL A 343 -9.00 8.59 6.14
C VAL A 343 -10.22 8.12 5.34
N LEU A 344 -11.03 9.06 4.83
CA LEU A 344 -12.18 8.74 3.98
C LEU A 344 -11.74 8.13 2.65
N ALA A 345 -10.69 8.65 2.01
CA ALA A 345 -10.15 8.07 0.77
C ALA A 345 -9.64 6.63 0.96
N LYS A 346 -8.97 6.34 2.08
CA LYS A 346 -8.57 4.97 2.44
C LYS A 346 -9.78 4.07 2.65
N LYS A 347 -10.77 4.53 3.41
CA LYS A 347 -12.02 3.82 3.66
C LYS A 347 -12.72 3.46 2.35
N ASP A 348 -12.90 4.40 1.43
CA ASP A 348 -13.62 4.16 0.17
C ASP A 348 -12.94 3.09 -0.67
N THR A 349 -11.61 3.13 -0.76
CA THR A 349 -10.83 2.10 -1.45
C THR A 349 -10.94 0.74 -0.74
N ALA A 350 -10.86 0.71 0.58
CA ALA A 350 -10.96 -0.52 1.38
C ALA A 350 -12.34 -1.19 1.25
N VAL A 351 -13.43 -0.40 1.24
CA VAL A 351 -14.80 -0.89 1.05
C VAL A 351 -14.97 -1.51 -0.35
N LYS A 352 -14.48 -0.84 -1.39
CA LYS A 352 -14.49 -1.38 -2.77
C LYS A 352 -13.69 -2.68 -2.87
N TRP A 353 -12.51 -2.73 -2.23
CA TRP A 353 -11.71 -3.94 -2.19
C TRP A 353 -12.45 -5.08 -1.48
N CYS A 354 -13.07 -4.83 -0.33
CA CYS A 354 -13.84 -5.83 0.42
C CYS A 354 -15.05 -6.35 -0.37
N ALA A 355 -15.73 -5.50 -1.16
CA ALA A 355 -16.82 -5.90 -2.02
C ALA A 355 -16.35 -6.86 -3.14
N ASN A 356 -15.24 -6.53 -3.79
CA ASN A 356 -14.63 -7.38 -4.81
C ASN A 356 -14.12 -8.71 -4.22
N ALA A 357 -13.43 -8.66 -3.07
CA ALA A 357 -12.94 -9.82 -2.35
C ALA A 357 -14.10 -10.73 -1.90
N SER A 358 -15.20 -10.16 -1.43
CA SER A 358 -16.41 -10.89 -1.07
C SER A 358 -17.01 -11.61 -2.27
N SER A 359 -17.13 -10.92 -3.41
CA SER A 359 -17.70 -11.49 -4.64
C SER A 359 -16.89 -12.68 -5.12
N HIS A 360 -15.57 -12.56 -5.11
CA HIS A 360 -14.67 -13.67 -5.43
C HIS A 360 -14.77 -14.82 -4.40
N ALA A 361 -14.73 -14.49 -3.10
CA ALA A 361 -14.76 -15.50 -2.05
C ALA A 361 -16.06 -16.30 -2.09
N LEU A 362 -17.22 -15.64 -2.15
CA LEU A 362 -18.54 -16.29 -2.19
C LEU A 362 -18.70 -17.19 -3.42
N SER A 363 -18.21 -16.75 -4.59
CA SER A 363 -18.25 -17.56 -5.82
C SER A 363 -17.42 -18.85 -5.71
N ASN A 364 -16.49 -18.90 -4.76
CA ASN A 364 -15.59 -20.03 -4.53
C ASN A 364 -15.82 -20.71 -3.16
N GLY A 365 -16.98 -20.50 -2.52
CA GLY A 365 -17.31 -21.12 -1.22
C GLY A 365 -16.45 -20.65 -0.04
N GLY A 366 -15.86 -19.46 -0.16
CA GLY A 366 -15.14 -18.76 0.91
C GLY A 366 -16.04 -17.82 1.71
N LYS A 367 -15.43 -17.15 2.69
CA LYS A 367 -16.11 -16.19 3.57
C LYS A 367 -16.11 -14.78 2.97
N PRO A 368 -17.18 -14.00 3.10
CA PRO A 368 -17.21 -12.61 2.67
C PRO A 368 -16.26 -11.75 3.50
N TRP A 369 -15.82 -10.66 2.88
CA TRP A 369 -15.01 -9.61 3.50
C TRP A 369 -15.86 -8.41 3.89
N ARG A 370 -15.53 -7.77 5.02
CA ARG A 370 -16.13 -6.50 5.45
C ARG A 370 -15.09 -5.56 6.03
N TYR A 371 -15.38 -4.27 5.89
CA TYR A 371 -14.52 -3.21 6.39
C TYR A 371 -15.12 -2.54 7.63
N LEU A 372 -14.30 -2.32 8.66
CA LEU A 372 -14.68 -1.61 9.88
C LEU A 372 -13.76 -0.42 10.09
N LEU A 373 -14.33 0.79 10.22
CA LEU A 373 -13.61 1.99 10.64
C LEU A 373 -14.05 2.35 12.06
N ILE A 374 -13.18 2.13 13.04
CA ILE A 374 -13.56 2.11 14.46
C ILE A 374 -12.94 3.31 15.19
N PRO A 375 -13.72 4.19 15.82
CA PRO A 375 -13.17 5.22 16.68
C PRO A 375 -12.42 4.61 17.88
N HIS A 376 -11.21 5.08 18.15
CA HIS A 376 -10.32 4.54 19.18
C HIS A 376 -10.92 4.51 20.60
N ASP A 377 -11.85 5.43 20.90
CA ASP A 377 -12.53 5.57 22.18
C ASP A 377 -13.68 4.58 22.38
N GLU A 378 -14.08 3.88 21.32
CA GLU A 378 -15.07 2.80 21.34
C GLU A 378 -14.41 1.43 21.56
N ILE A 379 -13.07 1.38 21.63
CA ILE A 379 -12.31 0.15 21.79
C ILE A 379 -11.99 -0.06 23.27
N ALA A 380 -12.74 -0.97 23.89
CA ALA A 380 -12.55 -1.40 25.27
C ALA A 380 -12.54 -2.93 25.36
N THR A 381 -11.72 -3.49 26.25
CA THR A 381 -11.50 -4.95 26.35
C THR A 381 -12.75 -5.75 26.74
N ASN A 382 -13.77 -5.08 27.30
CA ASN A 382 -15.06 -5.67 27.63
C ASN A 382 -16.07 -5.67 26.47
N ILE A 383 -15.73 -5.06 25.32
CA ILE A 383 -16.55 -5.06 24.10
C ILE A 383 -16.16 -6.28 23.24
N THR A 384 -17.10 -6.79 22.45
CA THR A 384 -16.89 -7.90 21.51
C THR A 384 -16.65 -7.41 20.09
N LEU A 385 -15.97 -8.24 19.29
CA LEU A 385 -15.79 -7.98 17.86
C LEU A 385 -17.14 -7.80 17.14
N ASP A 386 -18.14 -8.62 17.46
CA ASP A 386 -19.48 -8.52 16.87
C ASP A 386 -20.16 -7.19 17.21
N ALA A 387 -20.01 -6.70 18.45
CA ALA A 387 -20.58 -5.41 18.85
C ALA A 387 -19.91 -4.24 18.11
N LEU A 388 -18.60 -4.33 17.85
CA LEU A 388 -17.90 -3.35 17.00
C LEU A 388 -18.39 -3.44 15.55
N ALA A 389 -18.54 -4.65 15.01
CA ALA A 389 -19.04 -4.86 13.65
C ALA A 389 -20.46 -4.32 13.47
N GLN A 390 -21.38 -4.57 14.41
CA GLN A 390 -22.74 -4.05 14.33
C GLN A 390 -22.82 -2.52 14.29
N ARG A 391 -21.84 -1.83 14.88
CA ARG A 391 -21.84 -0.36 15.00
C ARG A 391 -21.05 0.33 13.89
N PHE A 392 -19.97 -0.31 13.42
CA PHE A 392 -18.95 0.35 12.58
C PHE A 392 -18.61 -0.40 11.30
N CYS A 393 -19.24 -1.55 11.03
CA CYS A 393 -19.12 -2.22 9.74
C CYS A 393 -19.78 -1.39 8.65
N ILE A 394 -19.10 -1.30 7.52
CA ILE A 394 -19.55 -0.58 6.31
C ILE A 394 -19.81 -1.58 5.19
#